data_AF-A0A385MWV8-F1
#
_entry.id   AF-A0A385MWV8-F1
#
_cell.length_a   1.000
_cell.length_b   1.000
_cell.length_c   1.000
_cell.angle_alpha   90.00
_cell.angle_beta   90.00
_cell.angle_gamma   90.00
#
_symmetry.space_group_name_H-M   'P 1'
#
loop_
_entity.id
_entity.type
_entity.pdbx_description
1 polymer ?
#
loop_
_entity_poly.entity_id
_entity_poly.type
_entity_poly.pdbx_seq_one_letter_code
_entity_poly.pdbx_strand_id
1 'polypeptide(L)' 'MGLFRSGNSQSPELIWEALKNTNGSSSHTYRTKIPGGWLVTVSNTQGAGVTFVPDAKHEWDGNSV' A
#
# COMPACT_ATOMS: atom_id res chain seq x y z
N MET A 1 23.75 16.11 7.81
CA MET A 1 23.97 16.16 6.36
C MET A 1 23.89 14.73 5.84
N GLY A 2 22.79 14.40 5.17
CA GLY A 2 22.37 13.03 4.88
C GLY A 2 23.28 12.30 3.89
N LEU A 3 23.68 11.08 4.26
CA LEU A 3 24.42 10.14 3.42
C LEU A 3 23.43 9.32 2.59
N PHE A 4 23.01 9.82 1.44
CA PHE A 4 22.40 8.95 0.41
C PHE A 4 23.46 8.67 -0.65
N ARG A 5 24.06 7.48 -0.57
CA ARG A 5 25.01 6.99 -1.56
C ARG A 5 24.23 6.58 -2.81
N SER A 6 24.47 7.30 -3.90
CA SER A 6 24.06 6.92 -5.25
C SER A 6 24.96 5.78 -5.73
N GLY A 7 24.38 4.62 -6.06
CA GLY A 7 25.06 3.52 -6.75
C GLY A 7 24.68 2.12 -6.27
N ASN A 8 23.95 1.38 -7.13
CA ASN A 8 23.73 -0.07 -7.18
C ASN A 8 22.49 -0.68 -6.44
N SER A 9 21.39 -0.79 -7.20
CA SER A 9 20.41 -1.91 -7.26
C SER A 9 19.84 -2.55 -5.98
N GLN A 10 19.59 -1.83 -4.89
CA GLN A 10 18.76 -2.33 -3.76
C GLN A 10 17.93 -1.18 -3.16
N SER A 11 17.15 -0.48 -3.97
CA SER A 11 16.09 0.38 -3.42
C SER A 11 15.07 -0.50 -2.70
N PRO A 12 14.57 -0.13 -1.51
CA PRO A 12 13.50 -0.86 -0.86
C PRO A 12 12.32 -1.02 -1.84
N GLU A 13 11.92 -2.26 -2.09
CA GLU A 13 10.83 -2.57 -3.01
C GLU A 13 9.51 -2.67 -2.25
N LEU A 14 8.48 -2.01 -2.77
CA LEU A 14 7.12 -2.15 -2.26
C LEU A 14 6.40 -3.25 -3.04
N ILE A 15 6.09 -4.35 -2.34
CA ILE A 15 5.31 -5.45 -2.93
C ILE A 15 3.83 -5.13 -2.71
N TRP A 16 3.13 -4.83 -3.80
CA TRP A 16 1.72 -4.47 -3.77
C TRP A 16 0.81 -5.67 -3.98
N GLU A 17 -0.16 -5.83 -3.08
CA GLU A 17 -1.21 -6.84 -3.11
C GLU A 17 -2.55 -6.18 -3.50
N ALA A 18 -3.25 -6.73 -4.48
CA ALA A 18 -4.56 -6.23 -4.88
C ALA A 18 -5.64 -6.67 -3.88
N LEU A 19 -6.50 -5.75 -3.46
CA LEU A 19 -7.66 -6.03 -2.63
C LEU A 19 -8.93 -6.15 -3.46
N LYS A 20 -9.78 -7.12 -3.13
CA LYS A 20 -11.06 -7.33 -3.80
C LYS A 20 -12.08 -6.34 -3.28
N ASN A 21 -12.65 -5.54 -4.19
CA ASN A 21 -13.76 -4.66 -3.88
C ASN A 21 -15.09 -5.36 -4.22
N THR A 22 -15.94 -5.58 -3.22
CA THR A 22 -17.31 -6.10 -3.44
C THR A 22 -18.22 -4.93 -3.87
N ASN A 23 -19.19 -5.19 -4.76
CA ASN A 23 -20.13 -4.22 -5.37
C ASN A 23 -19.66 -3.43 -6.61
N GLY A 24 -18.73 -3.97 -7.41
CA GLY A 24 -18.56 -3.55 -8.81
C GLY A 24 -18.06 -2.12 -9.06
N SER A 25 -17.60 -1.43 -8.01
CA SER A 25 -16.91 -0.15 -8.16
C SER A 25 -15.66 -0.38 -9.01
N SER A 26 -15.49 0.39 -10.09
CA SER A 26 -14.30 0.40 -10.97
C SER A 26 -13.03 0.93 -10.28
N SER A 27 -13.00 0.85 -8.95
CA SER A 27 -11.88 1.29 -8.12
C SER A 27 -10.90 0.14 -7.98
N HIS A 28 -9.63 0.42 -8.25
CA HIS A 28 -8.52 -0.48 -7.99
C HIS A 28 -7.95 -0.14 -6.62
N THR A 29 -7.96 -1.13 -5.73
CA THR A 29 -7.42 -1.00 -4.38
C THR A 29 -6.19 -1.89 -4.26
N TYR A 30 -5.09 -1.33 -3.77
CA TYR A 30 -3.87 -2.07 -3.49
C TYR A 30 -3.40 -1.79 -2.07
N ARG A 31 -2.65 -2.72 -1.50
CA ARG A 31 -1.94 -2.52 -0.23
C ARG A 31 -0.51 -3.02 -0.31
N THR A 32 0.36 -2.48 0.52
CA THR A 32 1.71 -3.00 0.72
C THR A 32 2.10 -2.92 2.18
N LYS A 33 2.87 -3.90 2.66
CA LYS A 33 3.39 -3.93 4.02
C LYS A 33 4.54 -2.94 4.14
N ILE A 34 4.48 -2.08 5.15
CA ILE A 34 5.58 -1.20 5.53
C ILE A 34 5.88 -1.35 7.03
N PRO A 35 7.06 -0.90 7.53
CA PRO A 35 7.32 -0.87 8.96
C PRO A 35 6.21 -0.13 9.72
N GLY A 36 5.57 -0.81 10.67
CA GLY A 36 4.52 -0.25 11.51
C GLY A 36 3.09 -0.33 10.97
N GLY A 37 2.87 -0.80 9.74
CA GLY A 37 1.52 -0.97 9.21
C GLY A 37 1.43 -1.19 7.71
N TRP A 38 0.33 -0.75 7.14
CA TRP A 38 0.02 -0.89 5.73
C TRP A 38 -0.06 0.47 5.04
N LEU A 39 0.41 0.52 3.80
CA LEU A 39 0.09 1.60 2.88
C LEU A 39 -1.01 1.09 1.95
N VAL A 40 -2.17 1.74 1.96
CA VAL A 40 -3.33 1.37 1.14
C VAL A 40 -3.57 2.46 0.11
N THR A 41 -3.76 2.07 -1.15
CA THR A 41 -4.11 2.97 -2.24
C THR A 41 -5.45 2.59 -2.80
N VAL A 42 -6.23 3.60 -3.17
CA VAL A 42 -7.49 3.44 -3.90
C VAL A 42 -7.45 4.38 -5.08
N SER A 43 -7.75 3.87 -6.27
CA SER A 43 -7.77 4.68 -7.48
C SER A 43 -8.95 4.31 -8.36
N ASN A 44 -9.54 5.30 -9.02
CA ASN A 44 -10.60 5.11 -10.01
C ASN A 44 -10.44 6.13 -11.14
N THR A 45 -11.45 6.25 -12.01
CA THR A 45 -11.43 7.19 -13.15
C THR A 45 -11.45 8.65 -12.76
N GLN A 46 -11.79 8.98 -11.50
CA GLN A 46 -11.93 10.35 -11.00
C GLN A 46 -10.76 10.78 -10.12
N GLY A 47 -9.92 9.86 -9.64
CA GLY A 47 -8.76 10.21 -8.83
C GLY A 47 -8.11 9.02 -8.13
N ALA A 48 -7.09 9.34 -7.33
CA ALA A 48 -6.37 8.38 -6.51
C ALA A 48 -6.10 8.95 -5.11
N GLY A 49 -6.10 8.07 -4.12
CA GLY A 49 -5.77 8.37 -2.73
C GLY A 49 -4.85 7.32 -2.13
N VAL A 50 -4.07 7.73 -1.13
CA VAL A 50 -3.20 6.87 -0.35
C VAL A 50 -3.40 7.14 1.13
N THR A 51 -3.49 6.08 1.92
CA THR A 51 -3.71 6.15 3.38
C THR A 51 -2.76 5.19 4.07
N PHE A 52 -2.15 5.66 5.16
CA PHE A 52 -1.41 4.80 6.08
C PHE A 52 -2.37 4.21 7.12
N VAL A 53 -2.34 2.89 7.28
CA VAL A 53 -3.14 2.15 8.25
C VAL A 53 -2.17 1.53 9.28
N PRO A 54 -2.19 2.00 10.55
CA PRO A 54 -1.30 1.46 11.58
C PRO A 54 -1.70 0.03 11.94
N ASP A 55 -0.75 -0.89 11.84
CA ASP A 55 -0.92 -2.31 12.15
C ASP A 55 0.46 -2.94 12.34
N ALA A 56 1.01 -2.77 13.55
CA ALA A 56 2.40 -3.15 13.84
C ALA A 56 2.68 -4.65 13.65
N LYS A 57 1.64 -5.50 13.69
CA LYS A 57 1.75 -6.94 13.52
C LYS A 57 1.30 -7.42 12.13
N HIS A 58 0.82 -6.52 11.29
CA HIS A 58 0.25 -6.83 9.97
C HIS A 58 -0.85 -7.91 10.04
N GLU A 59 -1.69 -7.84 11.08
CA GLU A 59 -2.79 -8.79 11.32
C GLU A 59 -4.01 -8.53 10.42
N TRP A 60 -4.13 -7.34 9.84
CA TRP A 60 -5.22 -7.02 8.94
C TRP A 60 -5.15 -7.84 7.63
N ASP A 61 -6.17 -8.65 7.40
CA ASP A 61 -6.25 -9.58 6.27
C ASP A 61 -6.72 -8.91 4.96
N GLY A 62 -7.17 -7.66 5.02
CA GLY A 62 -7.67 -6.92 3.85
C GLY A 62 -9.19 -6.88 3.78
N ASN A 63 -9.86 -7.63 4.65
CA ASN A 63 -11.30 -7.61 4.76
C ASN A 63 -11.75 -6.45 5.65
N SER A 64 -12.89 -5.88 5.30
CA SER A 64 -13.64 -4.97 6.17
C SER A 64 -14.84 -5.76 6.67
N VAL A 65 -14.92 -6.01 7.98
CA VAL A 65 -16.09 -6.63 8.63
C VAL A 65 -17.17 -5.61 8.91
#